data_AF-A0A517X190-F1
#
_entry.id   AF-A0A517X190-F1
#
_cell.length_a   1.000
_cell.length_b   1.000
_cell.length_c   1.000
_cell.angle_alpha   90.00
_cell.angle_beta   90.00
_cell.angle_gamma   90.00
#
_symmetry.space_group_name_H-M   'P 1'
#
loop_
_entity.id
_entity.type
_entity.pdbx_description
1 polymer ?
#
loop_
_entity_poly.entity_id
_entity_poly.type
_entity_poly.pdbx_seq_one_letter_code
_entity_poly.pdbx_strand_id
1 'polypeptide(L)'
;MTDHSIVERTIDFSGLFESEVLTELLLRYYKHPLADDKEFRNNLLEAATGALRHAAAGMKLIDSLPAMKTNFIVAIWYSEGVSISTDDQDIPTEMMLERKAWLERIQRLIPSCFQEPEE
;
A
#
# COMPACT_ATOMS: atom_id res chain seq x y z
N MET A 1 -22.12 -10.00 17.86
CA MET A 1 -21.53 -9.03 16.92
C MET A 1 -20.19 -9.58 16.53
N THR A 2 -20.04 -10.10 15.31
CA THR A 2 -18.72 -10.38 14.76
C THR A 2 -18.07 -9.03 14.50
N ASP A 3 -17.10 -8.66 15.34
CA ASP A 3 -16.24 -7.52 15.05
C ASP A 3 -15.49 -7.83 13.76
N HIS A 4 -15.87 -7.15 12.67
CA HIS A 4 -15.16 -7.25 11.41
C HIS A 4 -13.74 -6.73 11.59
N SER A 5 -12.77 -7.50 11.11
CA SER A 5 -11.35 -7.13 11.14
C SER A 5 -11.08 -5.86 10.34
N ILE A 6 -9.94 -5.19 10.60
CA ILE A 6 -9.57 -3.97 9.87
C ILE A 6 -9.48 -4.26 8.38
N VAL A 7 -8.95 -5.42 7.99
CA VAL A 7 -8.82 -5.80 6.59
C VAL A 7 -10.19 -6.03 5.93
N GLU A 8 -11.12 -6.72 6.59
CA GLU A 8 -12.50 -6.90 6.08
C GLU A 8 -13.22 -5.56 5.94
N ARG A 9 -13.14 -4.72 6.98
CA ARG A 9 -13.71 -3.37 6.94
C ARG A 9 -13.07 -2.51 5.86
N THR A 10 -11.78 -2.67 5.60
CA THR A 10 -11.08 -1.93 4.54
C THR A 10 -11.62 -2.34 3.18
N ILE A 11 -11.71 -3.65 2.92
CA ILE A 11 -12.27 -4.19 1.67
C ILE A 11 -13.71 -3.68 1.45
N ASP A 12 -14.51 -3.63 2.50
CA ASP A 12 -15.90 -3.16 2.43
C ASP A 12 -16.03 -1.62 2.33
N PHE A 13 -15.13 -0.86 2.96
CA PHE A 13 -15.16 0.60 3.01
C PHE A 13 -14.57 1.24 1.75
N SER A 14 -13.55 0.63 1.17
CA SER A 14 -12.86 1.18 0.00
C SER A 14 -13.60 0.76 -1.27
N GLY A 15 -14.72 1.45 -1.54
CA GLY A 15 -15.30 1.47 -2.88
C GLY A 15 -14.25 1.88 -3.93
N LEU A 16 -14.53 1.61 -5.21
CA LEU A 16 -13.57 1.91 -6.29
C LEU A 16 -13.15 3.39 -6.26
N PHE A 17 -14.11 4.30 -6.04
CA PHE A 17 -13.85 5.73 -5.99
C PHE A 17 -12.97 6.15 -4.79
N GLU A 18 -13.30 5.72 -3.57
CA GLU A 18 -12.52 6.05 -2.37
C GLU A 18 -11.10 5.51 -2.47
N SER A 19 -10.94 4.30 -3.01
CA SER A 19 -9.64 3.66 -3.26
C SER A 19 -8.80 4.46 -4.24
N GLU A 20 -9.39 4.86 -5.37
CA GLU A 20 -8.75 5.68 -6.40
C GLU A 20 -8.31 7.04 -5.85
N VAL A 21 -9.21 7.75 -5.15
CA VAL A 21 -8.93 9.06 -4.57
C VAL A 21 -7.85 8.97 -3.51
N LEU A 22 -7.93 8.01 -2.59
CA LEU A 22 -6.94 7.85 -1.53
C LEU A 22 -5.56 7.50 -2.11
N THR A 23 -5.51 6.64 -3.12
CA THR A 23 -4.26 6.30 -3.81
C THR A 23 -3.67 7.51 -4.52
N GLU A 24 -4.48 8.29 -5.23
CA GLU A 24 -4.04 9.51 -5.89
C GLU A 24 -3.50 10.53 -4.88
N LEU A 25 -4.21 10.75 -3.77
CA LEU A 25 -3.78 11.64 -2.71
C LEU A 25 -2.46 11.17 -2.08
N LEU A 26 -2.34 9.88 -1.76
CA LEU A 26 -1.13 9.31 -1.18
C LEU A 26 0.07 9.53 -2.10
N LEU A 27 -0.07 9.19 -3.38
CA LEU A 27 1.02 9.31 -4.35
C LEU A 27 1.41 10.77 -4.59
N ARG A 28 0.44 11.66 -4.82
CA ARG A 28 0.71 13.07 -5.12
C ARG A 28 1.23 13.84 -3.92
N TYR A 29 0.58 13.69 -2.76
CA TYR A 29 0.96 14.43 -1.55
C TYR A 29 2.37 14.07 -1.09
N TYR A 30 2.71 12.78 -1.12
CA TYR A 30 4.04 12.30 -0.75
C TYR A 30 5.04 12.28 -1.91
N LYS A 31 4.66 12.82 -3.08
CA LYS A 31 5.50 13.02 -4.26
C LYS A 31 6.15 11.73 -4.76
N HIS A 32 5.34 10.73 -5.05
CA HIS A 32 5.78 9.54 -5.77
C HIS A 32 6.21 9.94 -7.20
N PRO A 33 7.33 9.42 -7.74
CA PRO A 33 7.81 9.84 -9.05
C PRO A 33 6.87 9.47 -10.21
N LEU A 34 6.04 8.43 -10.02
CA LEU A 34 5.00 7.99 -10.95
C LEU A 34 3.59 8.47 -10.56
N ALA A 35 3.45 9.49 -9.72
CA ALA A 35 2.13 9.93 -9.21
C ALA A 35 1.15 10.33 -10.33
N ASP A 36 1.66 10.89 -11.44
CA ASP A 36 0.84 11.31 -12.57
C ASP A 36 0.61 10.21 -13.62
N ASP A 37 1.34 9.10 -13.54
CA ASP A 37 1.15 7.94 -14.41
C ASP A 37 -0.12 7.18 -14.03
N LYS A 38 -1.14 7.25 -14.91
CA LYS A 38 -2.44 6.62 -14.69
C LYS A 38 -2.36 5.09 -14.72
N GLU A 39 -1.54 4.53 -15.61
CA GLU A 39 -1.40 3.08 -15.74
C GLU A 39 -0.74 2.51 -14.49
N PHE A 40 0.32 3.15 -14.02
CA PHE A 40 0.96 2.82 -12.74
C PHE A 40 -0.05 2.83 -11.59
N ARG A 41 -0.86 3.90 -11.46
CA ARG A 41 -1.86 3.99 -10.37
C ARG A 41 -2.88 2.86 -10.42
N ASN A 42 -3.38 2.52 -11.61
CA ASN A 42 -4.35 1.42 -11.78
C ASN A 42 -3.73 0.08 -11.40
N ASN A 43 -2.52 -0.20 -11.88
CA ASN A 43 -1.80 -1.44 -11.54
C ASN A 43 -1.51 -1.53 -10.04
N LEU A 44 -1.15 -0.40 -9.40
CA LEU A 44 -0.91 -0.33 -7.97
C LEU A 44 -2.19 -0.59 -7.16
N LEU A 45 -3.34 -0.06 -7.60
CA LEU A 45 -4.64 -0.33 -6.98
C LEU A 45 -5.04 -1.80 -7.06
N GLU A 46 -4.87 -2.44 -8.22
CA GLU A 46 -5.13 -3.86 -8.41
C GLU A 46 -4.21 -4.71 -7.53
N ALA A 47 -2.91 -4.38 -7.50
CA ALA A 47 -1.94 -5.05 -6.65
C ALA A 47 -2.26 -4.88 -5.15
N ALA A 48 -2.68 -3.69 -4.71
CA ALA A 48 -3.07 -3.42 -3.33
C ALA A 48 -4.32 -4.22 -2.94
N THR A 49 -5.28 -4.34 -3.85
CA THR A 49 -6.46 -5.21 -3.67
C THR A 49 -6.05 -6.67 -3.49
N GLY A 50 -5.11 -7.16 -4.31
CA GLY A 50 -4.53 -8.49 -4.16
C GLY A 50 -3.86 -8.70 -2.80
N ALA A 51 -3.07 -7.71 -2.36
CA ALA A 51 -2.40 -7.73 -1.07
C ALA A 51 -3.39 -7.77 0.11
N LEU A 52 -4.48 -7.00 0.05
CA LEU A 52 -5.55 -7.04 1.07
C LEU A 52 -6.24 -8.40 1.13
N ARG A 53 -6.49 -9.03 -0.03
CA ARG A 53 -7.06 -10.39 -0.07
C ARG A 53 -6.12 -11.42 0.56
N HIS A 54 -4.82 -11.32 0.32
CA HIS A 54 -3.83 -12.17 0.98
C HIS A 54 -3.80 -11.93 2.49
N ALA A 55 -3.85 -10.68 2.93
CA ALA A 55 -3.92 -10.33 4.35
C ALA A 55 -5.20 -10.86 5.03
N ALA A 56 -6.35 -10.78 4.35
CA ALA A 56 -7.60 -11.36 4.81
C ALA A 56 -7.54 -12.90 4.90
N ALA A 57 -6.74 -13.55 4.06
CA ALA A 57 -6.45 -14.99 4.15
C ALA A 57 -5.40 -15.34 5.22
N GLY A 58 -4.92 -14.36 5.99
CA GLY A 58 -3.97 -14.56 7.09
C GLY A 58 -2.49 -14.36 6.72
N MET A 59 -2.18 -13.96 5.48
CA MET A 59 -0.80 -13.66 5.09
C MET A 59 -0.32 -12.36 5.74
N LYS A 60 0.79 -12.42 6.48
CA LYS A 60 1.48 -11.20 6.92
C LYS A 60 2.19 -10.55 5.73
N LEU A 61 1.85 -9.29 5.46
CA LEU A 61 2.52 -8.48 4.43
C LEU A 61 3.81 -7.82 4.95
N ILE A 62 3.81 -7.42 6.22
CA ILE A 62 4.97 -6.84 6.92
C ILE A 62 5.09 -7.46 8.30
N ASP A 63 6.30 -7.52 8.85
CA ASP A 63 6.55 -8.17 10.14
C ASP A 63 5.92 -7.41 11.32
N SER A 64 5.90 -6.09 11.23
CA SER A 64 5.44 -5.17 12.28
C SER A 64 3.94 -5.12 12.48
N LEU A 65 3.15 -5.78 11.61
CA LEU A 65 1.69 -5.72 11.65
C LEU A 65 1.07 -7.11 11.48
N PRO A 66 0.14 -7.54 12.36
CA PRO A 66 -0.66 -8.74 12.13
C PRO A 66 -1.47 -8.64 10.84
N ALA A 67 -1.65 -9.76 10.13
CA ALA A 67 -2.37 -9.81 8.85
C ALA A 67 -3.76 -9.13 8.92
N MET A 68 -4.53 -9.42 9.98
CA MET A 68 -5.89 -8.90 10.21
C MET A 68 -5.95 -7.41 10.54
N LYS A 69 -4.81 -6.78 10.84
CA LYS A 69 -4.69 -5.34 11.11
C LYS A 69 -4.20 -4.55 9.89
N THR A 70 -3.94 -5.23 8.77
CA THR A 70 -3.53 -4.59 7.51
C THR A 70 -4.60 -3.61 7.03
N ASN A 71 -4.19 -2.38 6.77
CA ASN A 71 -5.02 -1.32 6.19
C ASN A 71 -4.62 -1.02 4.74
N PHE A 72 -5.42 -0.20 4.06
CA PHE A 72 -5.24 0.14 2.64
C PHE A 72 -3.88 0.79 2.33
N ILE A 73 -3.38 1.66 3.22
CA ILE A 73 -2.10 2.34 3.01
C ILE A 73 -0.94 1.34 3.05
N VAL A 74 -0.98 0.39 4.00
CA VAL A 74 0.01 -0.69 4.07
C VAL A 74 -0.05 -1.57 2.83
N ALA A 75 -1.24 -1.85 2.30
CA ALA A 75 -1.39 -2.62 1.07
C ALA A 75 -0.76 -1.89 -0.13
N ILE A 76 -1.02 -0.59 -0.31
CA ILE A 76 -0.36 0.21 -1.37
C ILE A 76 1.16 0.19 -1.20
N TRP A 77 1.64 0.47 0.02
CA TRP A 77 3.07 0.50 0.32
C TRP A 77 3.73 -0.85 0.04
N TYR A 78 3.11 -1.94 0.46
CA TYR A 78 3.61 -3.30 0.24
C TYR A 78 3.64 -3.63 -1.26
N SER A 79 2.58 -3.33 -2.00
CA SER A 79 2.50 -3.58 -3.44
C SER A 79 3.56 -2.80 -4.21
N GLU A 80 3.81 -1.54 -3.85
CA GLU A 80 4.92 -0.76 -4.40
C GLU A 80 6.27 -1.40 -4.08
N GLY A 81 6.49 -1.79 -2.82
CA GLY A 81 7.71 -2.48 -2.37
C GLY A 81 7.96 -3.79 -3.11
N VAL A 82 6.92 -4.60 -3.35
CA VAL A 82 7.02 -5.82 -4.16
C VAL A 82 7.41 -5.47 -5.60
N SER A 83 6.76 -4.47 -6.21
CA SER A 83 6.99 -4.12 -7.61
C SER A 83 8.42 -3.66 -7.91
N ILE A 84 9.08 -2.99 -6.96
CA ILE A 84 10.49 -2.58 -7.11
C ILE A 84 11.50 -3.65 -6.69
N SER A 85 11.03 -4.72 -6.04
CA SER A 85 11.88 -5.84 -5.59
C SER A 85 11.90 -6.98 -6.60
N THR A 86 10.85 -7.10 -7.42
CA THR A 86 10.90 -7.87 -8.65
C THR A 86 11.91 -7.20 -9.59
N ASP A 87 13.00 -7.90 -9.92
CA ASP A 87 14.12 -7.47 -10.77
C ASP A 87 13.67 -7.10 -12.20
N ASP A 88 12.95 -5.98 -12.32
CA ASP A 88 12.55 -5.43 -13.60
C ASP A 88 13.70 -4.59 -14.14
N GLN A 89 14.48 -5.18 -15.06
CA GLN A 89 15.73 -4.61 -15.57
C GLN A 89 15.52 -3.32 -16.39
N ASP A 90 14.28 -2.95 -16.67
CA ASP A 90 13.92 -1.80 -17.49
C ASP A 90 13.72 -0.50 -16.69
N ILE A 91 13.77 -0.54 -15.35
CA ILE A 91 13.60 0.66 -14.51
C ILE A 91 14.93 1.40 -14.37
N PRO A 92 15.02 2.69 -14.77
CA PRO A 92 16.22 3.50 -14.54
C PRO A 92 16.62 3.54 -13.07
N THR A 93 17.93 3.48 -12.78
CA THR A 93 18.45 3.44 -11.40
C THR A 93 17.95 4.62 -10.55
N GLU A 94 17.88 5.81 -11.13
CA GLU A 94 17.38 7.02 -10.45
C GLU A 94 15.91 6.87 -10.03
N MET A 95 15.06 6.40 -10.94
CA MET A 95 13.64 6.11 -10.67
C MET A 95 13.49 5.08 -9.54
N MET A 96 14.29 4.02 -9.56
CA MET A 96 14.28 3.02 -8.50
C MET A 96 14.69 3.62 -7.14
N LEU A 97 15.69 4.50 -7.10
CA LEU A 97 16.10 5.18 -5.87
C LEU A 97 15.01 6.10 -5.32
N GLU A 98 14.33 6.86 -6.18
CA GLU A 98 13.22 7.73 -5.78
C GLU A 98 12.03 6.95 -5.23
N ARG A 99 11.69 5.81 -5.84
CA ARG A 99 10.63 4.90 -5.36
C ARG A 99 10.98 4.28 -4.01
N LYS A 100 12.24 3.85 -3.81
CA LYS A 100 12.74 3.39 -2.49
C LYS A 100 12.65 4.49 -1.43
N ALA A 101 13.09 5.69 -1.77
CA ALA A 101 13.01 6.84 -0.88
C ALA A 101 11.56 7.22 -0.53
N TRP A 102 10.61 6.99 -1.45
CA TRP A 102 9.20 7.17 -1.18
C TRP A 102 8.68 6.16 -0.14
N LEU A 103 9.03 4.87 -0.27
CA LEU A 103 8.64 3.84 0.70
C LEU A 103 9.11 4.16 2.12
N GLU A 104 10.37 4.56 2.28
CA GLU A 104 10.94 4.96 3.57
C GLU A 104 10.25 6.20 4.13
N ARG A 105 9.94 7.17 3.26
CA ARG A 105 9.26 8.42 3.64
C ARG A 105 7.86 8.15 4.17
N ILE A 106 7.08 7.29 3.52
CA ILE A 106 5.71 6.97 3.93
C ILE A 106 5.70 6.38 5.34
N GLN A 107 6.53 5.37 5.61
CA GLN A 107 6.62 4.76 6.94
C GLN A 107 6.98 5.78 8.02
N ARG A 108 7.88 6.72 7.72
CA ARG A 108 8.30 7.77 8.66
C ARG A 108 7.20 8.81 8.92
N LEU A 109 6.42 9.18 7.91
CA LEU A 109 5.44 10.27 8.01
C LEU A 109 4.08 9.82 8.57
N ILE A 110 3.70 8.57 8.37
CA ILE A 110 2.45 7.99 8.88
C ILE A 110 2.68 6.66 9.61
N PRO A 111 3.51 6.64 10.67
CA PRO A 111 3.92 5.41 11.36
C PRO A 111 2.75 4.63 11.97
N SER A 112 1.67 5.33 12.35
CA SER A 112 0.45 4.72 12.90
C SER A 112 -0.24 3.74 11.94
N CYS A 113 0.03 3.82 10.63
CA CYS A 113 -0.49 2.85 9.67
C CYS A 113 0.30 1.53 9.67
N PHE A 114 1.53 1.52 10.17
CA PHE A 114 2.48 0.39 10.07
C PHE A 114 2.72 -0.33 11.39
N GLN A 115 2.05 0.11 12.45
CA GLN A 115 2.19 -0.40 13.80
C GLN A 115 0.85 -0.94 14.28
N GLU A 116 0.90 -1.94 15.15
CA GLU A 116 -0.29 -2.35 15.87
C GLU A 116 -0.75 -1.20 16.76
N PRO A 117 -2.04 -0.79 16.73
CA PRO A 117 -2.54 0.23 17.63
C PRO A 117 -2.33 -0.22 19.07
N GLU A 118 -1.70 0.63 19.89
CA GLU A 118 -1.68 0.41 21.34
C GLU A 118 -3.13 0.42 21.86
N GLU A 119 -3.52 -0.62 22.60
CA GLU A 119 -4.86 -0.74 23.22
C GLU A 119 -5.10 0.30 24.31
#